data_AF-A0A316E8T9-F1
#
_entry.id   AF-A0A316E8T9-F1
#
_cell.length_a   1.000
_cell.length_b   1.000
_cell.length_c   1.000
_cell.angle_alpha   90.00
_cell.angle_beta   90.00
_cell.angle_gamma   90.00
#
_symmetry.space_group_name_H-M   'P 1'
#
loop_
_entity.id
_entity.type
_entity.pdbx_description
1 polymer ?
#
loop_
_entity_poly.entity_id
_entity_poly.type
_entity_poly.pdbx_seq_one_letter_code
_entity_poly.pdbx_strand_id
1 'polypeptide(L)'
;MIKIQEISQIKDVKFAFESIVFLKDCKLYVDNREVFMCSENVERIVVWNDKLLLLNDLNKVEYVLDNSYELIPNQNFKELRIRKSIDKILYFYKKTTPRTYGFLENEKDFQTDLPYSNIHVSQGLVFDSSYSTVERIDYNYKVVWKHVLSHLGELEGRTENQMDGFQKFIGVAHNNLWVLAKSGSLIAINTETGVLTKTFEWEDEYVDGKRYRPNPTDAFIYEEDNNIYSLGAYFIKINTKTLQIESNNLLVDELHNGDKIEIRSSSVQGQNISFIASFYGTSWVKIIGLFSIAEKKIIWVHELFGVDENKFIPSFNTPQLTENKLYILDNEKTLHIFEKDEHA
;
A
#
# COMPACT_ATOMS: atom_id res chain seq x y z
N MET A 1 6.12 -30.67 -31.49
CA MET A 1 7.22 -31.25 -30.70
C MET A 1 8.24 -30.14 -30.51
N ILE A 2 8.14 -29.38 -29.42
CA ILE A 2 8.97 -28.20 -29.17
C ILE A 2 10.14 -28.65 -28.30
N LYS A 3 11.36 -28.40 -28.76
CA LYS A 3 12.61 -28.72 -28.07
C LYS A 3 12.76 -27.79 -26.87
N ILE A 4 12.69 -28.37 -25.68
CA ILE A 4 13.16 -27.77 -24.43
C ILE A 4 14.69 -27.88 -24.48
N GLN A 5 15.42 -26.77 -24.51
CA GLN A 5 16.86 -26.79 -24.24
C GLN A 5 17.03 -26.94 -22.72
N GLU A 6 17.67 -28.04 -22.32
CA GLU A 6 18.08 -28.31 -20.95
C GLU A 6 18.93 -27.14 -20.42
N ILE A 7 18.46 -26.47 -19.37
CA ILE A 7 19.31 -25.64 -18.52
C ILE A 7 19.33 -26.30 -17.15
N SER A 8 20.33 -27.16 -16.98
CA SER A 8 20.76 -27.68 -15.70
C SER A 8 21.32 -26.55 -14.83
N GLN A 9 20.94 -26.57 -13.55
CA GLN A 9 21.52 -25.83 -12.41
C GLN A 9 20.97 -24.42 -12.11
N ILE A 10 19.77 -24.34 -11.53
CA ILE A 10 19.46 -23.33 -10.49
C ILE A 10 18.62 -24.04 -9.41
N LYS A 11 19.24 -24.41 -8.30
CA LYS A 11 18.55 -24.68 -7.04
C LYS A 11 18.48 -23.35 -6.30
N ASP A 12 17.29 -23.04 -5.77
CA ASP A 12 17.02 -21.96 -4.81
C ASP A 12 16.89 -20.52 -5.35
N VAL A 13 15.95 -20.28 -6.27
CA VAL A 13 15.34 -18.95 -6.44
C VAL A 13 13.84 -19.11 -6.26
N LYS A 14 13.31 -18.69 -5.12
CA LYS A 14 11.87 -18.43 -4.92
C LYS A 14 11.56 -17.09 -5.61
N PHE A 15 10.34 -16.86 -6.10
CA PHE A 15 9.85 -15.51 -6.39
C PHE A 15 9.82 -14.71 -5.08
N ALA A 16 10.98 -14.26 -4.63
CA ALA A 16 11.05 -13.12 -3.75
C ALA A 16 10.57 -11.91 -4.55
N PHE A 17 9.93 -10.97 -3.89
CA PHE A 17 9.53 -9.66 -4.41
C PHE A 17 10.68 -8.84 -5.05
N GLU A 18 11.89 -9.40 -5.17
CA GLU A 18 13.14 -8.75 -5.56
C GLU A 18 13.56 -9.00 -7.02
N SER A 19 12.99 -9.99 -7.71
CA SER A 19 13.33 -10.24 -9.13
C SER A 19 12.65 -9.22 -10.06
N ILE A 20 13.40 -8.72 -11.05
CA ILE A 20 12.88 -7.81 -12.07
C ILE A 20 12.16 -8.65 -13.13
N VAL A 21 10.82 -8.56 -13.16
CA VAL A 21 9.97 -9.29 -14.12
C VAL A 21 9.36 -8.32 -15.12
N PHE A 22 9.57 -8.55 -16.42
CA PHE A 22 8.97 -7.71 -17.47
C PHE A 22 8.68 -8.47 -18.77
N LEU A 23 7.80 -7.90 -19.59
CA LEU A 23 7.49 -8.39 -20.93
C LEU A 23 8.10 -7.49 -21.99
N LYS A 24 8.68 -8.09 -23.03
CA LYS A 24 9.16 -7.39 -24.22
C LYS A 24 9.00 -8.29 -25.44
N ASP A 25 8.33 -7.80 -26.49
CA ASP A 25 8.13 -8.54 -27.74
C ASP A 25 7.54 -9.95 -27.52
N CYS A 26 6.50 -10.04 -26.69
CA CYS A 26 5.85 -11.30 -26.25
C CYS A 26 6.76 -12.27 -25.47
N LYS A 27 7.94 -11.83 -25.03
CA LYS A 27 8.86 -12.64 -24.21
C LYS A 27 8.87 -12.14 -22.78
N LEU A 28 8.76 -13.06 -21.84
CA LEU A 28 8.88 -12.81 -20.42
C LEU A 28 10.36 -12.90 -20.03
N TYR A 29 10.83 -11.85 -19.37
CA TYR A 29 12.16 -11.77 -18.80
C TYR A 29 12.07 -11.75 -17.28
N VAL A 30 12.97 -12.50 -16.64
CA VAL A 30 13.22 -12.44 -15.20
C VAL A 30 14.70 -12.21 -15.00
N ASP A 31 15.06 -11.13 -14.33
CA ASP A 31 16.45 -10.71 -14.09
C ASP A 31 17.28 -10.68 -15.39
N ASN A 32 16.68 -10.07 -16.44
CA ASN A 32 17.22 -9.94 -17.80
C ASN A 32 17.43 -11.24 -18.58
N ARG A 33 16.86 -12.36 -18.13
CA ARG A 33 16.90 -13.64 -18.85
C ARG A 33 15.54 -13.96 -19.43
N GLU A 34 15.49 -14.33 -20.71
CA GLU A 34 14.27 -14.85 -21.33
C GLU A 34 13.93 -16.19 -20.70
N VAL A 35 12.76 -16.27 -20.06
CA VAL A 35 12.29 -17.50 -19.39
C VAL A 35 11.06 -18.11 -20.06
N PHE A 36 10.27 -17.30 -20.79
CA PHE A 36 9.04 -17.76 -21.41
C PHE A 36 8.68 -16.92 -22.63
N MET A 37 8.07 -17.55 -23.64
CA MET A 37 7.57 -16.88 -24.85
C MET A 37 6.06 -17.10 -24.96
N CYS A 38 5.31 -16.00 -24.99
CA CYS A 38 3.86 -15.99 -25.04
C CYS A 38 3.38 -16.25 -26.47
N SER A 39 2.39 -17.12 -26.63
CA SER A 39 1.71 -17.34 -27.93
C SER A 39 0.47 -16.47 -28.11
N GLU A 40 -0.02 -15.86 -27.03
CA GLU A 40 -1.16 -14.95 -26.99
C GLU A 40 -0.72 -13.54 -26.58
N ASN A 41 -1.58 -12.55 -26.83
CA ASN A 41 -1.28 -11.18 -26.45
C ASN A 41 -1.37 -11.02 -24.92
N VAL A 42 -0.21 -10.84 -24.28
CA VAL A 42 -0.08 -10.59 -22.84
C VAL A 42 0.28 -9.12 -22.65
N GLU A 43 -0.58 -8.41 -21.94
CA GLU A 43 -0.48 -6.96 -21.71
C GLU A 43 -0.03 -6.65 -20.28
N ARG A 44 -0.22 -7.59 -19.34
CA ARG A 44 0.02 -7.36 -17.92
C ARG A 44 0.53 -8.61 -17.22
N ILE A 45 1.34 -8.38 -16.19
CA ILE A 45 1.82 -9.40 -15.26
C ILE A 45 1.29 -9.06 -13.87
N VAL A 46 0.84 -10.07 -13.13
CA VAL A 46 0.52 -9.97 -11.71
C VAL A 46 1.27 -11.07 -10.98
N VAL A 47 2.02 -10.70 -9.95
CA VAL A 47 2.67 -11.66 -9.04
C VAL A 47 1.70 -11.98 -7.91
N TRP A 48 1.50 -13.26 -7.60
CA TRP A 48 0.67 -13.70 -6.48
C TRP A 48 1.08 -15.09 -5.98
N ASN A 49 1.40 -15.22 -4.68
CA ASN A 49 1.73 -16.51 -4.04
C ASN A 49 2.71 -17.37 -4.86
N ASP A 50 3.88 -16.81 -5.16
CA ASP A 50 4.94 -17.49 -5.91
C ASP A 50 4.52 -17.93 -7.32
N LYS A 51 3.55 -17.21 -7.90
CA LYS A 51 3.09 -17.41 -9.27
C LYS A 51 3.12 -16.11 -10.04
N LEU A 52 3.45 -16.20 -11.33
CA LEU A 52 3.23 -15.13 -12.29
C LEU A 52 1.94 -15.42 -13.06
N LEU A 53 0.99 -14.51 -12.95
CA LEU A 53 -0.21 -14.50 -13.77
C LEU A 53 0.03 -13.55 -14.94
N LEU A 54 -0.01 -14.10 -16.16
CA LEU A 54 0.13 -13.34 -17.40
C LEU A 54 -1.27 -13.10 -17.96
N LEU A 55 -1.62 -11.84 -18.15
CA LEU A 55 -2.98 -11.42 -18.47
C LEU A 55 -3.07 -10.69 -19.80
N ASN A 56 -4.21 -10.88 -20.48
CA ASN A 56 -4.55 -10.10 -21.67
C ASN A 56 -5.13 -8.72 -21.31
N ASP A 57 -5.45 -7.95 -22.35
CA ASP A 57 -6.11 -6.64 -22.31
C ASP A 57 -7.44 -6.63 -21.52
N LEU A 58 -8.14 -7.76 -21.47
CA LEU A 58 -9.37 -7.93 -20.72
C LEU A 58 -9.16 -8.30 -19.24
N ASN A 59 -7.92 -8.37 -18.76
CA ASN A 59 -7.52 -8.88 -17.44
C ASN A 59 -7.85 -10.36 -17.20
N LYS A 60 -8.02 -11.15 -18.27
CA LYS A 60 -8.13 -12.60 -18.17
C LYS A 60 -6.73 -13.20 -18.05
N VAL A 61 -6.56 -14.16 -17.15
CA VAL A 61 -5.31 -14.93 -17.06
C VAL A 61 -5.22 -15.84 -18.27
N GLU A 62 -4.14 -15.74 -19.04
CA GLU A 62 -3.84 -16.65 -20.14
C GLU A 62 -2.83 -17.72 -19.70
N TYR A 63 -1.78 -17.31 -18.99
CA TYR A 63 -0.77 -18.21 -18.45
C TYR A 63 -0.57 -18.03 -16.96
N VAL A 64 -0.22 -19.13 -16.31
CA VAL A 64 0.24 -19.15 -14.92
C VAL A 64 1.58 -19.86 -14.91
N LEU A 65 2.59 -19.19 -14.38
CA LEU A 65 3.93 -19.76 -14.19
C LEU A 65 4.21 -19.86 -12.70
N ASP A 66 4.85 -20.94 -12.27
CA ASP A 66 5.38 -21.07 -10.90
C ASP A 66 6.82 -20.54 -10.79
N ASN A 67 7.41 -20.62 -9.58
CA ASN A 67 8.80 -20.21 -9.30
C ASN A 67 9.85 -20.85 -10.23
N SER A 68 9.55 -22.00 -10.83
CA SER A 68 10.44 -22.67 -11.78
C SER A 68 10.25 -22.23 -13.23
N TYR A 69 9.37 -21.23 -13.45
CA TYR A 69 8.95 -20.74 -14.76
C TYR A 69 8.25 -21.81 -15.61
N GLU A 70 7.71 -22.85 -14.97
CA GLU A 70 6.94 -23.88 -15.63
C GLU A 70 5.46 -23.48 -15.72
N LEU A 71 4.84 -23.79 -16.87
CA LEU A 71 3.42 -23.57 -17.07
C LEU A 71 2.61 -24.50 -16.18
N ILE A 72 1.75 -23.92 -15.33
CA ILE A 72 0.79 -24.67 -14.56
C ILE A 72 -0.63 -24.50 -15.12
N PRO A 73 -1.52 -25.50 -14.94
CA PRO A 73 -2.89 -25.41 -15.43
C PRO A 73 -3.65 -24.20 -14.89
N ASN A 74 -4.13 -23.35 -15.80
CA ASN A 74 -4.88 -22.13 -15.49
C ASN A 74 -6.39 -22.40 -15.21
N GLN A 75 -6.79 -23.62 -14.87
CA GLN A 75 -8.23 -23.94 -14.73
C GLN A 75 -8.92 -23.11 -13.64
N ASN A 76 -8.21 -22.83 -12.55
CA ASN A 76 -8.75 -22.09 -11.41
C ASN A 76 -8.96 -20.58 -11.67
N PHE A 77 -8.37 -20.01 -12.73
CA PHE A 77 -8.51 -18.57 -13.04
C PHE A 77 -9.28 -18.27 -14.32
N LYS A 78 -9.74 -19.28 -15.09
CA LYS A 78 -10.40 -19.09 -16.40
C LYS A 78 -11.57 -18.10 -16.35
N GLU A 79 -12.36 -18.16 -15.29
CA GLU A 79 -13.55 -17.33 -15.11
C GLU A 79 -13.25 -15.97 -14.47
N LEU A 80 -12.03 -15.80 -13.94
CA LEU A 80 -11.64 -14.63 -13.17
C LEU A 80 -11.16 -13.52 -14.12
N ARG A 81 -11.39 -12.28 -13.70
CA ARG A 81 -10.78 -11.08 -14.27
C ARG A 81 -9.99 -10.37 -13.18
N ILE A 82 -8.68 -10.47 -13.24
CA ILE A 82 -7.81 -10.04 -12.15
C ILE A 82 -7.66 -8.51 -12.18
N ARG A 83 -8.01 -7.86 -11.08
CA ARG A 83 -7.88 -6.41 -10.91
C ARG A 83 -6.46 -6.04 -10.50
N LYS A 84 -5.94 -6.69 -9.47
CA LYS A 84 -4.63 -6.41 -8.86
C LYS A 84 -4.28 -7.53 -7.90
N SER A 85 -3.01 -7.60 -7.53
CA SER A 85 -2.60 -8.23 -6.28
C SER A 85 -2.03 -7.17 -5.36
N ILE A 86 -2.33 -7.28 -4.06
CA ILE A 86 -1.70 -6.53 -2.98
C ILE A 86 -1.32 -7.58 -1.95
N ASP A 87 -0.06 -7.57 -1.53
CA ASP A 87 0.53 -8.59 -0.65
C ASP A 87 0.30 -10.01 -1.19
N LYS A 88 -0.41 -10.85 -0.43
CA LYS A 88 -0.77 -12.23 -0.81
C LYS A 88 -2.23 -12.36 -1.27
N ILE A 89 -2.88 -11.24 -1.57
CA ILE A 89 -4.29 -11.18 -1.92
C ILE A 89 -4.43 -10.87 -3.41
N LEU A 90 -5.22 -11.69 -4.12
CA LEU A 90 -5.53 -11.52 -5.53
C LEU A 90 -6.98 -11.05 -5.68
N TYR A 91 -7.20 -9.80 -6.08
CA TYR A 91 -8.54 -9.24 -6.28
C TYR A 91 -9.02 -9.53 -7.71
N PHE A 92 -10.26 -10.03 -7.86
CA PHE A 92 -10.79 -10.46 -9.16
C PHE A 92 -12.30 -10.25 -9.29
N TYR A 93 -12.81 -9.92 -10.48
CA TYR A 93 -14.26 -9.97 -10.72
C TYR A 93 -14.63 -11.05 -11.73
N LYS A 94 -15.86 -11.54 -11.66
CA LYS A 94 -16.48 -12.40 -12.66
C LYS A 94 -17.48 -11.57 -13.48
N LYS A 95 -17.59 -11.86 -14.79
CA LYS A 95 -18.58 -11.22 -15.67
C LYS A 95 -19.97 -11.84 -15.50
N THR A 96 -20.49 -11.83 -14.29
CA THR A 96 -21.87 -12.19 -13.94
C THR A 96 -22.78 -10.95 -14.01
N THR A 97 -24.10 -11.14 -13.95
CA THR A 97 -25.09 -10.06 -13.84
C THR A 97 -25.96 -10.31 -12.60
N PRO A 98 -25.80 -9.55 -11.50
CA PRO A 98 -24.81 -8.50 -11.27
C PRO A 98 -23.37 -9.04 -11.25
N ARG A 99 -22.37 -8.17 -11.40
CA ARG A 99 -20.95 -8.58 -11.35
C ARG A 99 -20.60 -9.06 -9.95
N THR A 100 -19.99 -10.23 -9.87
CA THR A 100 -19.43 -10.77 -8.64
C THR A 100 -17.98 -10.32 -8.52
N TYR A 101 -17.65 -9.78 -7.36
CA TYR A 101 -16.34 -9.35 -6.94
C TYR A 101 -15.79 -10.34 -5.91
N GLY A 102 -14.48 -10.51 -5.84
CA GLY A 102 -13.88 -11.44 -4.90
C GLY A 102 -12.39 -11.23 -4.73
N PHE A 103 -11.84 -11.94 -3.76
CA PHE A 103 -10.40 -12.01 -3.58
C PHE A 103 -9.98 -13.42 -3.18
N LEU A 104 -8.75 -13.78 -3.55
CA LEU A 104 -8.10 -15.01 -3.11
C LEU A 104 -6.96 -14.67 -2.16
N GLU A 105 -6.92 -15.31 -0.98
CA GLU A 105 -5.80 -15.24 -0.04
C GLU A 105 -5.43 -16.65 0.39
N ASN A 106 -4.20 -17.10 0.12
CA ASN A 106 -3.73 -18.46 0.44
C ASN A 106 -4.73 -19.56 0.04
N GLU A 107 -5.25 -19.48 -1.19
CA GLU A 107 -6.27 -20.41 -1.75
C GLU A 107 -7.66 -20.34 -1.12
N LYS A 108 -7.89 -19.49 -0.12
CA LYS A 108 -9.23 -19.16 0.36
C LYS A 108 -9.88 -18.17 -0.60
N ASP A 109 -11.13 -18.45 -0.95
CA ASP A 109 -11.91 -17.66 -1.89
C ASP A 109 -13.03 -16.91 -1.14
N PHE A 110 -13.08 -15.60 -1.35
CA PHE A 110 -14.17 -14.74 -0.92
C PHE A 110 -14.86 -14.16 -2.15
N GLN A 111 -16.19 -14.22 -2.20
CA GLN A 111 -16.99 -13.63 -3.27
C GLN A 111 -18.19 -12.86 -2.72
N THR A 112 -18.54 -11.76 -3.37
CA THR A 112 -19.67 -10.90 -3.06
C THR A 112 -20.15 -10.19 -4.32
N ASP A 113 -21.44 -9.85 -4.40
CA ASP A 113 -21.97 -9.00 -5.47
C ASP A 113 -21.85 -7.49 -5.14
N LEU A 114 -21.28 -7.15 -3.98
CA LEU A 114 -21.01 -5.79 -3.56
C LEU A 114 -19.63 -5.29 -4.04
N PRO A 115 -19.47 -3.99 -4.36
CA PRO A 115 -18.18 -3.43 -4.73
C PRO A 115 -17.15 -3.50 -3.59
N TYR A 116 -15.86 -3.67 -3.93
CA TYR A 116 -14.74 -3.79 -2.97
C TYR A 116 -14.48 -2.64 -2.02
N SER A 117 -15.13 -1.48 -2.20
CA SER A 117 -14.62 -0.21 -1.65
C SER A 117 -14.42 -0.20 -0.14
N ASN A 118 -15.06 -1.15 0.56
CA ASN A 118 -15.07 -1.22 2.01
C ASN A 118 -14.46 -2.51 2.57
N ILE A 119 -13.97 -3.42 1.71
CA ILE A 119 -13.42 -4.72 2.13
C ILE A 119 -11.91 -4.64 2.31
N HIS A 120 -11.43 -5.06 3.48
CA HIS A 120 -10.02 -5.17 3.80
C HIS A 120 -9.70 -6.58 4.29
N VAL A 121 -8.53 -7.08 3.91
CA VAL A 121 -8.07 -8.42 4.25
C VAL A 121 -6.68 -8.30 4.82
N SER A 122 -6.48 -8.90 5.99
CA SER A 122 -5.19 -8.86 6.67
C SER A 122 -5.07 -10.07 7.58
N GLN A 123 -3.93 -10.79 7.49
CA GLN A 123 -3.63 -11.97 8.28
C GLN A 123 -4.73 -13.06 8.22
N GLY A 124 -5.33 -13.30 7.05
CA GLY A 124 -6.40 -14.30 6.91
C GLY A 124 -7.78 -13.85 7.40
N LEU A 125 -7.91 -12.63 7.93
CA LEU A 125 -9.15 -12.04 8.43
C LEU A 125 -9.74 -11.08 7.41
N VAL A 126 -11.07 -11.08 7.31
CA VAL A 126 -11.82 -10.23 6.37
C VAL A 126 -12.61 -9.21 7.18
N PHE A 127 -12.47 -7.94 6.79
CA PHE A 127 -13.13 -6.82 7.41
C PHE A 127 -13.95 -6.06 6.38
N ASP A 128 -15.12 -5.57 6.81
CA ASP A 128 -15.97 -4.67 6.05
C ASP A 128 -16.15 -3.38 6.84
N SER A 129 -16.47 -2.29 6.16
CA SER A 129 -16.71 -0.99 6.77
C SER A 129 -17.91 -0.29 6.17
N SER A 130 -18.52 0.55 6.99
CA SER A 130 -19.38 1.63 6.54
C SER A 130 -18.83 2.93 7.13
N TYR A 131 -19.50 4.05 6.87
CA TYR A 131 -19.13 5.31 7.51
C TYR A 131 -19.07 5.19 9.05
N SER A 132 -20.01 4.49 9.68
CA SER A 132 -20.18 4.47 11.13
C SER A 132 -19.80 3.15 11.80
N THR A 133 -19.39 2.14 11.02
CA THR A 133 -19.19 0.80 11.55
C THR A 133 -18.01 0.10 10.90
N VAL A 134 -17.35 -0.76 11.68
CA VAL A 134 -16.34 -1.70 11.21
C VAL A 134 -16.77 -3.09 11.63
N GLU A 135 -16.67 -4.04 10.71
CA GLU A 135 -17.16 -5.40 10.91
C GLU A 135 -16.06 -6.39 10.57
N ARG A 136 -15.95 -7.46 11.33
CA ARG A 136 -15.27 -8.67 10.86
C ARG A 136 -16.31 -9.59 10.27
N ILE A 137 -16.07 -10.05 9.06
CA ILE A 137 -16.90 -11.03 8.37
C ILE A 137 -16.11 -12.31 8.13
N ASP A 138 -16.80 -13.44 7.99
CA ASP A 138 -16.20 -14.66 7.49
C ASP A 138 -16.21 -14.69 5.95
N TYR A 139 -15.66 -15.76 5.37
CA TYR A 139 -15.56 -15.92 3.92
C TYR A 139 -16.93 -16.08 3.22
N ASN A 140 -18.01 -16.28 3.98
CA ASN A 140 -19.39 -16.37 3.51
C ASN A 140 -20.19 -15.08 3.77
N TYR A 141 -19.51 -13.96 4.07
CA TYR A 141 -20.13 -12.68 4.41
C TYR A 141 -20.95 -12.71 5.73
N LYS A 142 -20.76 -13.71 6.60
CA LYS A 142 -21.41 -13.72 7.90
C LYS A 142 -20.65 -12.81 8.85
N VAL A 143 -21.34 -11.83 9.43
CA VAL A 143 -20.78 -10.95 10.46
C VAL A 143 -20.37 -11.79 11.68
N VAL A 144 -19.07 -11.76 12.00
CA VAL A 144 -18.48 -12.36 13.19
C VAL A 144 -18.65 -11.42 14.37
N TRP A 145 -18.31 -10.14 14.18
CA TRP A 145 -18.57 -9.07 15.12
C TRP A 145 -18.71 -7.73 14.39
N LYS A 146 -19.32 -6.76 15.06
CA LYS A 146 -19.53 -5.40 14.58
C LYS A 146 -19.16 -4.39 15.66
N HIS A 147 -18.34 -3.41 15.28
CA HIS A 147 -17.97 -2.29 16.11
C HIS A 147 -18.61 -1.00 15.58
N VAL A 148 -19.22 -0.21 16.47
CA VAL A 148 -19.88 1.06 16.11
C VAL A 148 -18.98 2.22 16.52
N LEU A 149 -18.71 3.14 15.58
CA LEU A 149 -17.80 4.27 15.74
C LEU A 149 -18.46 5.51 16.37
N SER A 150 -19.71 5.41 16.82
CA SER A 150 -20.45 6.54 17.42
C SER A 150 -19.81 7.09 18.70
N HIS A 151 -18.95 6.31 19.35
CA HIS A 151 -18.20 6.75 20.53
C HIS A 151 -17.20 7.87 20.22
N LEU A 152 -16.85 8.08 18.95
CA LEU A 152 -15.98 9.18 18.51
C LEU A 152 -16.68 10.55 18.56
N GLY A 153 -18.01 10.58 18.67
CA GLY A 153 -18.78 11.82 18.75
C GLY A 153 -18.78 12.61 17.43
N GLU A 154 -18.91 13.94 17.55
CA GLU A 154 -18.96 14.86 16.42
C GLU A 154 -17.55 15.17 15.88
N LEU A 155 -17.45 15.24 14.55
CA LEU A 155 -16.24 15.65 13.87
C LEU A 155 -16.04 17.16 14.03
N GLU A 156 -15.03 17.55 14.81
CA GLU A 156 -14.69 18.96 15.03
C GLU A 156 -14.44 19.72 13.71
N GLY A 157 -15.00 20.93 13.59
CA GLY A 157 -14.72 21.84 12.48
C GLY A 157 -15.47 21.59 11.16
N ARG A 158 -16.38 20.61 11.11
CA ARG A 158 -17.38 20.50 10.03
C ARG A 158 -18.75 20.97 10.52
N THR A 159 -19.65 21.29 9.58
CA THR A 159 -21.03 21.73 9.86
C THR A 159 -21.68 20.89 10.95
N GLU A 160 -22.38 21.55 11.88
CA GLU A 160 -23.04 20.94 13.05
C GLU A 160 -23.77 19.63 12.70
N ASN A 161 -23.57 18.60 13.55
CA ASN A 161 -24.14 17.24 13.46
C ASN A 161 -23.45 16.21 12.53
N GLN A 162 -22.24 16.43 12.03
CA GLN A 162 -21.50 15.35 11.37
C GLN A 162 -20.76 14.49 12.40
N MET A 163 -21.24 13.26 12.64
CA MET A 163 -20.51 12.26 13.41
C MET A 163 -19.17 11.94 12.76
N ASP A 164 -18.12 11.75 13.56
CA ASP A 164 -16.89 11.15 13.06
C ASP A 164 -17.14 9.70 12.63
N GLY A 165 -16.24 9.16 11.81
CA GLY A 165 -16.46 7.87 11.19
C GLY A 165 -15.21 7.28 10.55
N PHE A 166 -15.40 6.14 9.91
CA PHE A 166 -14.35 5.39 9.23
C PHE A 166 -13.74 6.20 8.09
N GLN A 167 -12.41 6.19 8.01
CA GLN A 167 -11.64 6.71 6.88
C GLN A 167 -10.88 5.60 6.15
N LYS A 168 -10.11 4.79 6.87
CA LYS A 168 -9.19 3.81 6.27
C LYS A 168 -8.88 2.67 7.23
N PHE A 169 -8.72 1.45 6.70
CA PHE A 169 -8.05 0.36 7.41
C PHE A 169 -6.54 0.52 7.32
N ILE A 170 -5.86 0.49 8.46
CA ILE A 170 -4.40 0.51 8.52
C ILE A 170 -3.85 -0.92 8.41
N GLY A 171 -4.50 -1.89 9.06
CA GLY A 171 -4.15 -3.31 8.99
C GLY A 171 -4.29 -4.00 10.34
N VAL A 172 -3.79 -5.24 10.45
CA VAL A 172 -3.78 -6.00 11.70
C VAL A 172 -2.37 -6.07 12.26
N ALA A 173 -2.21 -5.74 13.54
CA ALA A 173 -0.97 -5.92 14.29
C ALA A 173 -1.29 -6.27 15.75
N HIS A 174 -0.57 -7.25 16.31
CA HIS A 174 -0.68 -7.68 17.71
C HIS A 174 -2.13 -7.88 18.19
N ASN A 175 -2.93 -8.68 17.46
CA ASN A 175 -4.34 -9.02 17.76
C ASN A 175 -5.33 -7.83 17.72
N ASN A 176 -4.92 -6.71 17.11
CA ASN A 176 -5.77 -5.55 16.89
C ASN A 176 -5.87 -5.22 15.42
N LEU A 177 -7.09 -4.98 14.96
CA LEU A 177 -7.38 -4.24 13.75
C LEU A 177 -7.20 -2.77 14.03
N TRP A 178 -6.39 -2.11 13.21
CA TRP A 178 -6.12 -0.69 13.29
C TRP A 178 -6.90 0.06 12.23
N VAL A 179 -7.65 1.06 12.67
CA VAL A 179 -8.55 1.87 11.85
C VAL A 179 -8.22 3.34 12.05
N LEU A 180 -8.21 4.08 10.96
CA LEU A 180 -8.15 5.53 10.97
C LEU A 180 -9.56 6.10 10.83
N ALA A 181 -9.92 7.00 11.73
CA ALA A 181 -11.13 7.80 11.65
C ALA A 181 -10.92 9.11 10.88
N LYS A 182 -12.01 9.75 10.42
CA LYS A 182 -11.94 10.99 9.63
C LYS A 182 -11.38 12.19 10.40
N SER A 183 -11.50 12.19 11.73
CA SER A 183 -10.83 13.15 12.62
C SER A 183 -9.31 13.01 12.65
N GLY A 184 -8.77 11.88 12.16
CA GLY A 184 -7.37 11.50 12.31
C GLY A 184 -7.11 10.55 13.48
N SER A 185 -8.12 10.25 14.32
CA SER A 185 -7.96 9.32 15.44
C SER A 185 -7.61 7.90 14.98
N LEU A 186 -6.68 7.26 15.67
CA LEU A 186 -6.32 5.85 15.43
C LEU A 186 -7.00 4.96 16.46
N ILE A 187 -7.67 3.92 15.98
CA ILE A 187 -8.52 3.05 16.78
C ILE A 187 -8.01 1.62 16.65
N ALA A 188 -7.71 1.00 17.79
CA ALA A 188 -7.35 -0.41 17.90
C ALA A 188 -8.57 -1.20 18.37
N ILE A 189 -9.02 -2.16 17.55
CA ILE A 189 -10.17 -3.02 17.82
C ILE A 189 -9.67 -4.46 17.90
N ASN A 190 -10.01 -5.17 18.97
CA ASN A 190 -9.59 -6.56 19.13
C ASN A 190 -10.14 -7.43 17.99
N THR A 191 -9.27 -8.15 17.29
CA THR A 191 -9.65 -8.88 16.06
C THR A 191 -10.60 -10.07 16.30
N GLU A 192 -10.64 -10.61 17.51
CA GLU A 192 -11.50 -11.75 17.85
C GLU A 192 -12.89 -11.33 18.33
N THR A 193 -12.96 -10.27 19.12
CA THR A 193 -14.18 -9.88 19.85
C THR A 193 -14.86 -8.64 19.29
N GLY A 194 -14.15 -7.80 18.53
CA GLY A 194 -14.65 -6.50 18.08
C GLY A 194 -14.69 -5.43 19.18
N VAL A 195 -14.12 -5.71 20.35
CA VAL A 195 -14.08 -4.78 21.49
C VAL A 195 -13.00 -3.71 21.25
N LEU A 196 -13.33 -2.45 21.56
CA LEU A 196 -12.36 -1.35 21.54
C LEU A 196 -11.24 -1.64 22.53
N THR A 197 -10.01 -1.64 22.04
CA THR A 197 -8.82 -1.84 22.88
C THR A 197 -8.19 -0.51 23.24
N LYS A 198 -8.08 0.41 22.28
CA LYS A 198 -7.50 1.75 22.49
C LYS A 198 -7.94 2.73 21.42
N THR A 199 -8.13 3.99 21.80
CA THR A 199 -8.22 5.12 20.89
C THR A 199 -7.03 6.05 21.15
N PHE A 200 -6.39 6.51 20.07
CA PHE A 200 -5.40 7.58 20.08
C PHE A 200 -6.05 8.80 19.44
N GLU A 201 -6.27 9.81 20.27
CA GLU A 201 -6.79 11.11 19.87
C GLU A 201 -5.65 12.11 19.93
N TRP A 202 -5.80 13.21 19.19
CA TRP A 202 -4.73 14.17 18.98
C TRP A 202 -5.15 15.53 19.50
N GLU A 203 -4.29 16.13 20.31
CA GLU A 203 -4.46 17.50 20.78
C GLU A 203 -3.93 18.49 19.75
N ASP A 204 -4.50 19.70 19.77
CA ASP A 204 -3.96 20.80 18.99
C ASP A 204 -2.72 21.39 19.67
N GLU A 205 -1.71 21.62 18.86
CA GLU A 205 -0.54 22.41 19.21
C GLU A 205 -0.62 23.76 18.48
N TYR A 206 -0.18 24.84 19.14
CA TYR A 206 -0.13 26.16 18.53
C TYR A 206 1.31 26.66 18.52
N VAL A 207 1.86 26.82 17.32
CA VAL A 207 3.21 27.36 17.10
C VAL A 207 3.07 28.64 16.27
N ASP A 208 3.57 29.76 16.80
CA ASP A 208 3.47 31.09 16.19
C ASP A 208 2.03 31.48 15.78
N GLY A 209 1.06 31.11 16.63
CA GLY A 209 -0.36 31.39 16.39
C GLY A 209 -1.01 30.52 15.31
N LYS A 210 -0.28 29.56 14.72
CA LYS A 210 -0.81 28.57 13.77
C LYS A 210 -1.13 27.27 14.52
N ARG A 211 -2.30 26.72 14.24
CA ARG A 211 -2.78 25.44 14.77
C ARG A 211 -2.19 24.26 13.98
N TYR A 212 -1.64 23.30 14.70
CA TYR A 212 -1.14 22.03 14.19
C TYR A 212 -1.80 20.89 14.95
N ARG A 213 -2.27 19.87 14.22
CA ARG A 213 -2.82 18.65 14.82
C ARG A 213 -2.22 17.46 14.09
N PRO A 214 -1.73 16.44 14.81
CA PRO A 214 -1.38 15.17 14.20
C PRO A 214 -2.55 14.63 13.36
N ASN A 215 -2.28 14.33 12.09
CA ASN A 215 -3.27 13.77 11.18
C ASN A 215 -2.62 12.64 10.36
N PRO A 216 -2.64 11.40 10.85
CA PRO A 216 -1.92 10.26 10.27
C PRO A 216 -2.62 9.67 9.02
N THR A 217 -2.96 10.50 8.03
CA THR A 217 -3.66 10.08 6.80
C THR A 217 -2.86 9.05 5.99
N ASP A 218 -1.53 9.16 6.02
CA ASP A 218 -0.61 8.22 5.36
C ASP A 218 -0.13 7.11 6.32
N ALA A 219 -0.85 6.81 7.41
CA ALA A 219 -0.45 5.72 8.30
C ALA A 219 -0.46 4.35 7.62
N PHE A 220 0.53 3.53 8.00
CA PHE A 220 0.66 2.12 7.62
C PHE A 220 1.35 1.32 8.74
N ILE A 221 1.18 0.00 8.74
CA ILE A 221 1.95 -0.92 9.58
C ILE A 221 3.23 -1.29 8.83
N TYR A 222 4.38 -1.16 9.48
CA TYR A 222 5.64 -1.67 8.94
C TYR A 222 5.80 -3.15 9.27
N GLU A 223 6.03 -3.99 8.27
CA GLU A 223 5.98 -5.44 8.42
C GLU A 223 7.06 -6.00 9.37
N GLU A 224 8.25 -5.39 9.39
CA GLU A 224 9.39 -5.93 10.16
C GLU A 224 9.18 -5.83 11.67
N ASP A 225 8.60 -4.73 12.16
CA ASP A 225 8.40 -4.48 13.59
C ASP A 225 6.91 -4.44 14.01
N ASN A 226 5.99 -4.53 13.04
CA ASN A 226 4.55 -4.43 13.21
C ASN A 226 4.07 -3.10 13.85
N ASN A 227 4.90 -2.06 13.88
CA ASN A 227 4.53 -0.76 14.41
C ASN A 227 3.82 0.08 13.35
N ILE A 228 3.03 1.06 13.79
CA ILE A 228 2.42 2.02 12.87
C ILE A 228 3.35 3.21 12.72
N TYR A 229 3.59 3.57 11.46
CA TYR A 229 4.32 4.77 11.07
C TYR A 229 3.40 5.69 10.30
N SER A 230 3.58 7.00 10.47
CA SER A 230 2.99 8.01 9.61
C SER A 230 3.93 9.20 9.50
N LEU A 231 4.09 9.68 8.27
CA LEU A 231 4.87 10.88 7.97
C LEU A 231 3.98 11.92 7.30
N GLY A 232 3.89 13.10 7.92
CA GLY A 232 3.13 14.24 7.42
C GLY A 232 3.67 15.52 8.04
N ALA A 233 2.80 16.42 8.51
CA ALA A 233 3.23 17.53 9.37
C ALA A 233 3.84 17.03 10.69
N TYR A 234 3.49 15.81 11.10
CA TYR A 234 4.09 15.10 12.21
C TYR A 234 4.76 13.82 11.74
N PHE A 235 5.87 13.46 12.37
CA PHE A 235 6.34 12.07 12.39
C PHE A 235 5.73 11.35 13.57
N ILE A 236 4.94 10.31 13.29
CA ILE A 236 4.25 9.50 14.29
C ILE A 236 4.73 8.06 14.20
N LYS A 237 5.08 7.49 15.36
CA LYS A 237 5.34 6.06 15.53
C LYS A 237 4.54 5.53 16.71
N ILE A 238 3.75 4.48 16.50
CA ILE A 238 2.97 3.82 17.54
C ILE A 238 3.44 2.38 17.68
N ASN A 239 3.78 2.00 18.91
CA ASN A 239 4.01 0.61 19.26
C ASN A 239 2.69 -0.13 19.37
N THR A 240 2.41 -1.00 18.41
CA THR A 240 1.11 -1.70 18.35
C THR A 240 0.99 -2.79 19.41
N LYS A 241 2.11 -3.27 19.98
CA LYS A 241 2.13 -4.27 21.05
C LYS A 241 1.83 -3.66 22.41
N THR A 242 2.48 -2.55 22.75
CA THR A 242 2.30 -1.86 24.04
C THR A 242 1.17 -0.83 24.01
N LEU A 243 0.65 -0.52 22.82
CA LEU A 243 -0.38 0.50 22.60
C LEU A 243 0.07 1.88 23.09
N GLN A 244 1.31 2.25 22.75
CA GLN A 244 1.92 3.52 23.15
C GLN A 244 2.42 4.31 21.94
N ILE A 245 2.35 5.63 22.04
CA ILE A 245 2.99 6.55 21.10
C ILE A 245 4.48 6.58 21.44
N GLU A 246 5.33 6.08 20.56
CA GLU A 246 6.80 6.15 20.70
C GLU A 246 7.37 7.44 20.12
N SER A 247 6.67 8.06 19.17
CA SER A 247 7.06 9.33 18.57
C SER A 247 5.84 10.10 18.08
N ASN A 248 5.85 11.41 18.31
CA ASN A 248 4.90 12.39 17.81
C ASN A 248 5.64 13.74 17.72
N ASN A 249 6.29 13.99 16.60
CA ASN A 249 7.21 15.13 16.44
C ASN A 249 6.71 16.03 15.32
N LEU A 250 6.49 17.32 15.60
CA LEU A 250 6.08 18.33 14.63
C LEU A 250 7.27 18.68 13.71
N LEU A 251 7.05 18.73 12.40
CA LEU A 251 8.09 18.90 11.37
C LEU A 251 8.06 20.28 10.67
N VAL A 252 7.48 21.31 11.28
CA VAL A 252 7.12 22.59 10.64
C VAL A 252 8.29 23.31 9.95
N ASP A 253 9.50 23.19 10.49
CA ASP A 253 10.69 23.91 10.00
C ASP A 253 11.55 23.08 9.03
N GLU A 254 11.21 21.82 8.80
CA GLU A 254 12.02 20.90 7.98
C GLU A 254 11.50 20.74 6.55
N LEU A 255 10.34 21.30 6.27
CA LEU A 255 9.68 21.20 4.97
C LEU A 255 10.32 22.25 4.05
N HIS A 256 11.29 21.79 3.26
CA HIS A 256 11.93 22.43 2.11
C HIS A 256 11.97 23.98 2.11
N ASN A 257 13.08 24.58 2.56
CA ASN A 257 13.35 26.03 2.42
C ASN A 257 12.25 26.98 2.97
N GLY A 258 11.41 26.51 3.90
CA GLY A 258 10.30 27.28 4.46
C GLY A 258 8.97 27.13 3.71
N ASP A 259 8.93 26.36 2.62
CA ASP A 259 7.71 26.03 1.90
C ASP A 259 6.99 24.84 2.53
N LYS A 260 5.69 25.00 2.77
CA LYS A 260 4.87 23.92 3.33
C LYS A 260 4.74 22.80 2.30
N ILE A 261 5.26 21.62 2.59
CA ILE A 261 5.05 20.41 1.79
C ILE A 261 3.95 19.53 2.40
N GLU A 262 3.29 18.76 1.55
CA GLU A 262 2.29 17.75 1.91
C GLU A 262 2.81 16.39 1.45
N ILE A 263 3.13 15.52 2.42
CA ILE A 263 3.51 14.13 2.14
C ILE A 263 2.33 13.42 1.49
N ARG A 264 2.56 12.84 0.32
CA ARG A 264 1.53 12.15 -0.47
C ARG A 264 1.57 10.65 -0.26
N SER A 265 2.76 10.10 -0.06
CA SER A 265 2.98 8.70 0.26
C SER A 265 4.38 8.51 0.84
N SER A 266 4.51 7.58 1.77
CA SER A 266 5.77 7.26 2.44
C SER A 266 5.90 5.76 2.77
N SER A 267 7.14 5.30 2.93
CA SER A 267 7.46 3.90 3.21
C SER A 267 8.74 3.81 4.05
N VAL A 268 8.71 2.99 5.10
CA VAL A 268 9.89 2.68 5.93
C VAL A 268 10.81 1.74 5.16
N GLN A 269 12.10 2.09 5.13
CA GLN A 269 13.16 1.36 4.43
C GLN A 269 14.42 1.38 5.31
N GLY A 270 14.58 0.31 6.10
CA GLY A 270 15.60 0.23 7.14
C GLY A 270 15.42 1.33 8.19
N GLN A 271 16.42 2.20 8.32
CA GLN A 271 16.41 3.29 9.33
C GLN A 271 15.81 4.60 8.81
N ASN A 272 15.31 4.62 7.57
CA ASN A 272 14.78 5.81 6.91
C ASN A 272 13.33 5.60 6.47
N ILE A 273 12.65 6.72 6.21
CA ILE A 273 11.37 6.75 5.50
C ILE A 273 11.60 7.50 4.19
N SER A 274 11.44 6.81 3.07
CA SER A 274 11.36 7.45 1.76
C SER A 274 9.96 8.02 1.54
N PHE A 275 9.86 9.17 0.88
CA PHE A 275 8.56 9.78 0.62
C PHE A 275 8.50 10.53 -0.71
N ILE A 276 7.27 10.71 -1.18
CA ILE A 276 6.91 11.69 -2.19
C ILE A 276 6.05 12.78 -1.57
N ALA A 277 6.22 14.02 -2.03
CA ALA A 277 5.48 15.17 -1.53
C ALA A 277 5.12 16.16 -2.64
N SER A 278 4.13 17.00 -2.33
CA SER A 278 3.74 18.16 -3.14
C SER A 278 3.86 19.43 -2.33
N PHE A 279 4.03 20.58 -2.96
CA PHE A 279 3.80 21.84 -2.26
C PHE A 279 2.35 21.95 -1.81
N TYR A 280 2.12 22.57 -0.66
CA TYR A 280 0.79 22.75 -0.09
C TYR A 280 -0.12 23.48 -1.09
N GLY A 281 -1.33 22.97 -1.27
CA GLY A 281 -2.31 23.50 -2.23
C GLY A 281 -2.06 23.09 -3.69
N THR A 282 -1.04 22.28 -3.97
CA THR A 282 -0.80 21.71 -5.29
C THR A 282 -1.15 20.22 -5.32
N SER A 283 -1.81 19.78 -6.39
CA SER A 283 -2.15 18.36 -6.60
C SER A 283 -1.01 17.54 -7.19
N TRP A 284 0.09 18.19 -7.59
CA TRP A 284 1.18 17.56 -8.31
C TRP A 284 2.32 17.21 -7.35
N VAL A 285 2.73 15.94 -7.36
CA VAL A 285 3.94 15.49 -6.67
C VAL A 285 5.14 16.15 -7.34
N LYS A 286 5.94 16.86 -6.55
CA LYS A 286 7.07 17.66 -7.03
C LYS A 286 8.34 17.41 -6.24
N ILE A 287 8.26 16.61 -5.18
CA ILE A 287 9.36 16.39 -4.26
C ILE A 287 9.47 14.89 -3.99
N ILE A 288 10.69 14.39 -3.98
CA ILE A 288 11.06 13.13 -3.35
C ILE A 288 11.99 13.42 -2.18
N GLY A 289 11.98 12.56 -1.16
CA GLY A 289 12.83 12.80 0.01
C GLY A 289 13.06 11.58 0.89
N LEU A 290 13.95 11.79 1.86
CA LEU A 290 14.29 10.84 2.91
C LEU A 290 14.14 11.51 4.28
N PHE A 291 13.50 10.80 5.19
CA PHE A 291 13.39 11.14 6.60
C PHE A 291 14.16 10.11 7.43
N SER A 292 15.00 10.55 8.36
CA SER A 292 15.70 9.67 9.30
C SER A 292 14.83 9.38 10.51
N ILE A 293 14.55 8.11 10.78
CA ILE A 293 13.75 7.69 11.95
C ILE A 293 14.49 8.00 13.26
N ALA A 294 15.81 7.80 13.28
CA ALA A 294 16.64 8.02 14.46
C ALA A 294 16.81 9.51 14.79
N GLU A 295 17.07 10.32 13.76
CA GLU A 295 17.27 11.77 13.93
C GLU A 295 15.95 12.54 13.97
N LYS A 296 14.84 11.87 13.59
CA LYS A 296 13.48 12.42 13.52
C LYS A 296 13.38 13.67 12.64
N LYS A 297 14.16 13.68 11.55
CA LYS A 297 14.21 14.81 10.63
C LYS A 297 14.30 14.41 9.17
N ILE A 298 13.87 15.29 8.29
CA ILE A 298 14.14 15.20 6.85
C ILE A 298 15.64 15.42 6.61
N ILE A 299 16.31 14.43 6.02
CA ILE A 299 17.77 14.42 5.80
C ILE A 299 18.17 14.64 4.34
N TRP A 300 17.20 14.56 3.42
CA TRP A 300 17.43 14.79 2.01
C TRP A 300 16.11 15.06 1.29
N VAL A 301 16.11 15.99 0.35
CA VAL A 301 14.99 16.29 -0.55
C VAL A 301 15.53 16.61 -1.94
N HIS A 302 14.77 16.25 -2.96
CA HIS A 302 15.04 16.62 -4.33
C HIS A 302 13.74 17.07 -5.00
N GLU A 303 13.79 18.26 -5.58
CA GLU A 303 12.69 18.81 -6.34
C GLU A 303 12.74 18.28 -7.77
N LEU A 304 11.61 17.80 -8.23
CA LEU A 304 11.41 17.22 -9.54
C LEU A 304 11.14 18.35 -10.56
N PHE A 305 12.08 19.31 -10.68
CA PHE A 305 12.01 20.41 -11.65
C PHE A 305 12.64 19.99 -12.98
N GLY A 306 11.97 20.25 -14.11
CA GLY A 306 12.59 20.20 -15.44
C GLY A 306 12.23 19.02 -16.34
N VAL A 307 11.32 18.14 -15.93
CA VAL A 307 10.57 17.31 -16.89
C VAL A 307 9.32 18.11 -17.24
N ASP A 308 9.04 18.35 -18.53
CA ASP A 308 7.87 19.10 -19.03
C ASP A 308 6.74 19.06 -18.00
N GLU A 309 6.27 20.20 -17.52
CA GLU A 309 5.40 20.37 -16.34
C GLU A 309 4.13 19.47 -16.32
N ASN A 310 3.85 18.78 -17.43
CA ASN A 310 2.76 17.86 -17.67
C ASN A 310 3.14 16.35 -17.73
N LYS A 311 4.42 15.96 -17.61
CA LYS A 311 4.89 14.58 -17.87
C LYS A 311 5.38 13.84 -16.64
N PHE A 312 6.07 14.50 -15.72
CA PHE A 312 6.61 13.83 -14.53
C PHE A 312 5.61 13.87 -13.39
N ILE A 313 4.78 12.85 -13.36
CA ILE A 313 3.95 12.54 -12.20
C ILE A 313 4.45 11.16 -11.79
N PRO A 314 5.17 11.06 -10.67
CA PRO A 314 5.41 9.77 -10.06
C PRO A 314 4.07 9.06 -9.97
N SER A 315 4.06 7.80 -10.42
CA SER A 315 3.04 6.89 -9.92
C SER A 315 2.99 7.08 -8.40
N PHE A 316 1.82 7.15 -7.76
CA PHE A 316 1.66 7.39 -6.31
C PHE A 316 2.37 6.35 -5.39
N ASN A 317 3.30 5.59 -5.94
CA ASN A 317 4.26 4.70 -5.33
C ASN A 317 5.34 5.50 -4.58
N THR A 318 5.83 4.89 -3.51
CA THR A 318 6.93 5.40 -2.71
C THR A 318 8.27 5.10 -3.40
N PRO A 319 9.25 6.03 -3.35
CA PRO A 319 10.59 5.75 -3.87
C PRO A 319 11.19 4.54 -3.14
N GLN A 320 11.95 3.69 -3.83
CA GLN A 320 12.70 2.59 -3.20
C GLN A 320 14.14 3.05 -2.95
N LEU A 321 14.70 2.73 -1.79
CA LEU A 321 16.05 3.08 -1.36
C LEU A 321 16.93 1.84 -1.40
N THR A 322 18.04 1.95 -2.11
CA THR A 322 19.17 1.03 -1.95
C THR A 322 20.47 1.81 -1.98
N GLU A 323 21.37 1.51 -1.04
CA GLU A 323 22.60 2.24 -0.80
C GLU A 323 22.33 3.76 -0.65
N ASN A 324 22.88 4.58 -1.55
CA ASN A 324 22.73 6.03 -1.58
C ASN A 324 21.73 6.52 -2.66
N LYS A 325 20.91 5.62 -3.22
CA LYS A 325 20.05 5.91 -4.38
C LYS A 325 18.58 5.66 -4.12
N LEU A 326 17.75 6.58 -4.61
CA LEU A 326 16.30 6.46 -4.67
C LEU A 326 15.84 6.13 -6.09
N TYR A 327 14.92 5.18 -6.19
CA TYR A 327 14.39 4.65 -7.45
C TYR A 327 12.88 4.87 -7.49
N ILE A 328 12.37 5.46 -8.56
CA ILE A 328 10.93 5.70 -8.72
C ILE A 328 10.50 5.61 -10.18
N LEU A 329 9.31 5.05 -10.41
CA LEU A 329 8.68 5.01 -11.73
C LEU A 329 7.75 6.21 -11.92
N ASP A 330 7.87 6.89 -13.06
CA ASP A 330 6.84 7.83 -13.50
C ASP A 330 5.60 7.11 -14.07
N ASN A 331 4.58 7.90 -14.44
CA ASN A 331 3.35 7.38 -15.03
C ASN A 331 3.54 6.67 -16.38
N GLU A 332 4.61 6.96 -17.12
CA GLU A 332 4.98 6.29 -18.37
C GLU A 332 5.81 5.02 -18.13
N LYS A 333 6.01 4.64 -16.85
CA LYS A 333 6.84 3.52 -16.39
C LYS A 333 8.32 3.69 -16.71
N THR A 334 8.79 4.92 -16.88
CA THR A 334 10.23 5.20 -16.94
C THR A 334 10.81 5.17 -15.53
N LEU A 335 11.92 4.46 -15.35
CA LEU A 335 12.65 4.40 -14.09
C LEU A 335 13.58 5.61 -13.96
N HIS A 336 13.42 6.35 -12.88
CA HIS A 336 14.27 7.47 -12.50
C HIS A 336 15.07 7.11 -11.26
N ILE A 337 16.36 7.44 -11.29
CA ILE A 337 17.33 7.11 -10.24
C ILE A 337 17.93 8.43 -9.75
N PHE A 338 17.83 8.68 -8.45
CA PHE A 338 18.34 9.87 -7.80
C PHE A 338 19.41 9.45 -6.81
N GLU A 339 20.62 9.99 -6.98
CA GLU A 339 21.74 9.72 -6.09
C GLU A 339 21.86 10.85 -5.07
N LYS A 340 22.05 10.49 -3.80
CA LYS A 340 22.40 11.46 -2.77
C LYS A 340 23.87 11.80 -2.94
N ASP A 341 24.16 13.06 -3.26
CA ASP A 341 25.53 13.56 -3.17
C ASP A 341 26.00 13.48 -1.70
N GLU A 342 27.14 12.82 -1.46
CA GLU A 342 27.79 12.73 -0.14
C GLU A 342 28.37 14.07 0.33
N HIS A 343 28.20 15.13 -0.46
CA HIS A 343 28.73 16.48 -0.24
C HIS A 343 27.61 17.52 -0.30
N ALA A 344 26.75 17.55 0.72
CA ALA A 344 25.82 18.66 0.96
C ALA A 344 25.83 19.04 2.44
#